data_AF-A0A6G3WSA0-F1
#
_entry.id   AF-A0A6G3WSA0-F1
#
_cell.length_a   1.000
_cell.length_b   1.000
_cell.length_c   1.000
_cell.angle_alpha   90.00
_cell.angle_beta   90.00
_cell.angle_gamma   90.00
#
_symmetry.space_group_name_H-M   'P 1'
#
loop_
_entity.id
_entity.type
_entity.pdbx_description
1 polymer ?
#
loop_
_entity_poly.entity_id
_entity_poly.type
_entity_poly.pdbx_seq_one_letter_code
_entity_poly.pdbx_strand_id
1 'polypeptide(L)'
;GLTWDKVTARAARWLEPVRAYAPHLVEEMRGIADGAGTGLLDVLALNARGEVIYDKSFAEIAAAGAGEGPAEEEPAEGCTSFAAYGPASGDGHVYAGQNWDWRAGVADTVVMIRIVQPPKPTLIMQVEAGQIGRQGANSAGIAFNANGLGGRFDDRIGLPQTVVRRTVLDQDNIADALDV
;
A
#
# COMPACT_ATOMS: atom_id res chain seq x y z
N GLY A 1 20.03 8.80 7.15
CA GLY A 1 18.56 8.57 7.12
C GLY A 1 17.91 9.03 8.41
N LEU A 2 16.57 9.05 8.47
CA LEU A 2 15.83 9.36 9.70
C LEU A 2 15.87 8.21 10.70
N THR A 3 15.79 8.51 12.00
CA THR A 3 15.53 7.50 13.04
C THR A 3 14.09 7.01 12.96
N TRP A 4 13.82 5.82 13.48
CA TRP A 4 12.47 5.25 13.46
C TRP A 4 11.44 6.13 14.20
N ASP A 5 11.78 6.68 15.36
CA ASP A 5 10.92 7.64 16.08
C ASP A 5 10.56 8.87 15.25
N LYS A 6 11.49 9.35 14.40
CA LYS A 6 11.24 10.47 13.49
C LYS A 6 10.31 10.08 12.34
N VAL A 7 10.32 8.81 11.93
CA VAL A 7 9.42 8.27 10.92
C VAL A 7 8.01 8.15 11.49
N THR A 8 7.84 7.53 12.65
CA THR A 8 6.54 7.31 13.29
C THR A 8 5.87 8.62 13.72
N ALA A 9 6.65 9.58 14.24
CA ALA A 9 6.15 10.92 14.57
C ALA A 9 5.58 11.65 13.34
N ARG A 10 6.18 11.46 12.16
CA ARG A 10 5.65 11.99 10.91
C ARG A 10 4.47 11.18 10.40
N ALA A 11 4.50 9.86 10.58
CA ALA A 11 3.41 8.97 10.19
C ALA A 11 2.07 9.33 10.87
N ALA A 12 2.13 9.90 12.07
CA ALA A 12 0.96 10.34 12.83
C ALA A 12 0.00 11.27 12.04
N ARG A 13 0.51 12.03 11.06
CA ARG A 13 -0.33 12.94 10.24
C ARG A 13 -1.37 12.23 9.38
N TRP A 14 -1.15 10.95 9.05
CA TRP A 14 -2.13 10.14 8.30
C TRP A 14 -3.15 9.45 9.19
N LEU A 15 -2.95 9.41 10.51
CA LEU A 15 -3.85 8.69 11.39
C LEU A 15 -5.27 9.26 11.34
N GLU A 16 -5.41 10.58 11.40
CA GLU A 16 -6.73 11.22 11.40
C GLU A 16 -7.45 11.12 10.05
N PRO A 17 -6.81 11.38 8.89
CA PRO A 17 -7.42 11.10 7.60
C PRO A 17 -7.93 9.66 7.46
N VAL A 18 -7.13 8.68 7.88
CA VAL A 18 -7.53 7.27 7.82
C VAL A 18 -8.67 6.96 8.79
N ARG A 19 -8.63 7.49 10.02
CA ARG A 19 -9.71 7.33 10.99
C ARG A 19 -11.03 7.91 10.48
N ALA A 20 -10.99 9.08 9.85
CA ALA A 20 -12.17 9.74 9.32
C ALA A 20 -12.79 8.98 8.14
N TYR A 21 -11.96 8.37 7.29
CA TYR A 21 -12.40 7.66 6.09
C TYR A 21 -12.76 6.19 6.34
N ALA A 22 -11.86 5.44 6.99
CA ALA A 22 -11.97 4.01 7.20
C ALA A 22 -11.55 3.63 8.63
N PRO A 23 -12.36 3.95 9.66
CA PRO A 23 -12.00 3.71 11.06
C PRO A 23 -11.72 2.23 11.36
N HIS A 24 -12.44 1.32 10.70
CA HIS A 24 -12.22 -0.12 10.83
C HIS A 24 -10.81 -0.58 10.40
N LEU A 25 -10.17 0.12 9.45
CA LEU A 25 -8.80 -0.17 9.05
C LEU A 25 -7.78 0.33 10.08
N VAL A 26 -8.09 1.37 10.85
CA VAL A 26 -7.28 1.77 12.02
C VAL A 26 -7.32 0.68 13.09
N GLU A 27 -8.48 0.08 13.33
CA GLU A 27 -8.62 -1.06 14.25
C GLU A 27 -7.86 -2.30 13.75
N GLU A 28 -7.88 -2.57 12.44
CA GLU A 28 -7.07 -3.64 11.86
C GLU A 28 -5.56 -3.38 12.06
N MET A 29 -5.09 -2.16 11.77
CA MET A 29 -3.71 -1.76 12.02
C MET A 29 -3.34 -1.84 13.51
N ARG A 30 -4.27 -1.54 14.41
CA ARG A 30 -4.08 -1.71 15.87
C ARG A 30 -3.90 -3.18 16.21
N GLY A 31 -4.78 -4.06 15.71
CA GLY A 31 -4.68 -5.50 15.94
C GLY A 31 -3.37 -6.10 15.43
N ILE A 32 -2.89 -5.66 14.26
CA ILE A 32 -1.58 -6.03 13.73
C ILE A 32 -0.47 -5.56 14.68
N ALA A 33 -0.54 -4.31 15.15
CA ALA A 33 0.48 -3.75 16.05
C ALA A 33 0.55 -4.52 17.37
N ASP A 34 -0.61 -4.77 17.98
CA ASP A 34 -0.73 -5.50 19.24
C ASP A 34 -0.21 -6.94 19.10
N GLY A 35 -0.59 -7.62 18.01
CA GLY A 35 -0.13 -8.98 17.72
C GLY A 35 1.36 -9.08 17.43
N ALA A 36 1.96 -8.03 16.87
CA ALA A 36 3.40 -7.94 16.61
C ALA A 36 4.21 -7.37 17.78
N GLY A 37 3.56 -6.93 18.87
CA GLY A 37 4.24 -6.30 20.02
C GLY A 37 4.87 -4.94 19.68
N THR A 38 4.28 -4.21 18.75
CA THR A 38 4.75 -2.89 18.27
C THR A 38 3.65 -1.83 18.46
N GLY A 39 3.94 -0.57 18.15
CA GLY A 39 2.98 0.54 18.25
C GLY A 39 2.15 0.72 16.98
N LEU A 40 0.96 1.31 17.12
CA LEU A 40 0.10 1.62 15.96
C LEU A 40 0.81 2.49 14.92
N LEU A 41 1.62 3.46 15.35
CA LEU A 41 2.32 4.35 14.43
C LEU A 41 3.43 3.63 13.65
N ASP A 42 3.93 2.50 14.16
CA ASP A 42 4.88 1.64 13.45
C ASP A 42 4.19 0.98 12.25
N VAL A 43 3.02 0.39 12.49
CA VAL A 43 2.19 -0.21 11.44
C VAL A 43 1.66 0.84 10.46
N LEU A 44 1.22 2.00 10.95
CA LEU A 44 0.79 3.10 10.10
C LEU A 44 1.92 3.59 9.20
N ALA A 45 3.16 3.67 9.70
CA ALA A 45 4.32 4.05 8.90
C ALA A 45 4.58 3.06 7.75
N LEU A 46 4.42 1.76 7.99
CA LEU A 46 4.51 0.73 6.93
C LEU A 46 3.42 0.88 5.87
N ASN A 47 2.21 1.27 6.29
CA ASN A 47 1.06 1.49 5.42
C ASN A 47 1.11 2.83 4.68
N ALA A 48 1.88 3.81 5.19
CA ALA A 48 2.12 5.11 4.58
C ALA A 48 3.49 5.20 3.87
N ARG A 49 4.13 4.07 3.57
CA ARG A 49 5.50 4.05 3.03
C ARG A 49 5.64 4.84 1.74
N GLY A 50 4.71 4.67 0.79
CA GLY A 50 4.77 5.40 -0.48
C GLY A 50 4.73 6.91 -0.24
N GLU A 51 3.86 7.34 0.66
CA GLU A 51 3.70 8.74 1.01
C GLU A 51 4.92 9.30 1.73
N VAL A 52 5.61 8.47 2.53
CA VAL A 52 6.89 8.80 3.19
C VAL A 52 8.02 8.95 2.18
N ILE A 53 8.17 8.00 1.24
CA ILE A 53 9.27 8.00 0.24
C ILE A 53 9.16 9.21 -0.67
N TYR A 54 7.96 9.55 -1.12
CA TYR A 54 7.74 10.68 -2.03
C TYR A 54 7.61 12.03 -1.32
N ASP A 55 7.71 12.10 0.01
CA ASP A 55 7.60 13.38 0.73
C ASP A 55 8.92 14.14 0.74
N LYS A 56 8.88 15.37 0.21
CA LYS A 56 10.05 16.24 0.13
C LYS A 56 10.64 16.58 1.49
N SER A 57 9.84 16.65 2.55
CA SER A 57 10.33 16.85 3.93
C SER A 57 11.15 15.67 4.45
N PHE A 58 11.00 14.48 3.87
CA PHE A 58 11.86 13.31 4.12
C PHE A 58 13.09 13.33 3.22
N ALA A 59 12.93 13.67 1.93
CA ALA A 59 14.02 13.74 0.96
C ALA A 59 15.05 14.84 1.30
N GLU A 60 14.60 16.03 1.70
CA GLU A 60 15.46 17.17 2.06
C GLU A 60 16.32 16.88 3.31
N ILE A 61 15.84 16.06 4.25
CA ILE A 61 16.61 15.68 5.45
C ILE A 61 17.58 14.53 5.16
N ALA A 62 17.22 13.62 4.26
CA ALA A 62 18.18 12.63 3.74
C ALA A 62 19.37 13.34 3.06
N ALA A 63 19.10 14.40 2.30
CA ALA A 63 20.12 15.26 1.70
C ALA A 63 20.91 16.08 2.74
N ALA A 64 20.26 16.58 3.81
CA ALA A 64 20.94 17.34 4.86
C ALA A 64 21.80 16.49 5.82
N GLY A 65 21.64 15.16 5.82
CA GLY A 65 22.40 14.21 6.65
C GLY A 65 23.32 13.27 5.89
N ALA A 66 23.34 13.36 4.55
CA ALA A 66 24.29 12.65 3.70
C ALA A 66 25.47 13.58 3.42
N GLY A 67 26.69 13.14 3.73
CA GLY A 67 27.89 13.86 3.29
C GLY A 67 27.95 13.98 1.77
N GLU A 68 28.79 14.91 1.28
CA GLU A 68 29.03 15.19 -0.13
C GLU A 68 29.52 13.93 -0.89
N GLY A 69 28.59 13.11 -1.35
CA GLY A 69 28.80 11.98 -2.23
C GLY A 69 27.70 11.98 -3.29
N PRO A 70 27.98 11.51 -4.52
CA PRO A 70 26.95 11.46 -5.55
C PRO A 70 25.78 10.62 -5.04
N ALA A 71 24.57 11.18 -5.14
CA ALA A 71 23.36 10.44 -4.84
C ALA A 71 23.32 9.23 -5.79
N GLU A 72 23.51 8.03 -5.26
CA GLU A 72 23.23 6.82 -6.03
C GLU A 72 21.76 6.92 -6.47
N GLU A 73 21.53 6.85 -7.78
CA GLU A 73 20.18 6.80 -8.35
C GLU A 73 19.46 5.60 -7.72
N GLU A 74 18.59 5.88 -6.76
CA GLU A 74 17.69 4.90 -6.16
C GLU A 74 16.91 4.23 -7.31
N PRO A 75 17.08 2.91 -7.54
CA PRO A 75 16.39 2.25 -8.64
C PRO A 75 14.89 2.39 -8.40
N ALA A 76 14.21 2.98 -9.39
CA ALA A 76 12.79 3.25 -9.34
C ALA A 76 12.00 1.96 -9.04
N GLU A 77 10.92 2.08 -8.25
CA GLU A 77 9.88 1.05 -8.18
C GLU A 77 9.43 0.69 -9.59
N GLY A 78 9.53 -0.58 -9.96
CA GLY A 78 9.10 -1.08 -11.26
C GLY A 78 7.82 -1.88 -11.09
N CYS A 79 6.82 -1.61 -11.91
CA CYS A 79 5.60 -2.43 -11.94
C CYS A 79 5.18 -2.64 -13.38
N THR A 80 4.86 -3.89 -13.75
CA THR A 80 4.21 -4.22 -15.02
C THR A 80 2.93 -4.96 -14.73
N SER A 81 1.81 -4.47 -15.24
CA SER A 81 0.47 -5.07 -15.02
C SER A 81 -0.21 -5.37 -16.34
N PHE A 82 -1.05 -6.40 -16.36
CA PHE A 82 -1.88 -6.75 -17.51
C PHE A 82 -3.29 -7.12 -17.09
N ALA A 83 -4.22 -6.98 -18.04
CA ALA A 83 -5.53 -7.57 -18.01
C ALA A 83 -5.86 -8.10 -19.41
N ALA A 84 -6.25 -9.37 -19.50
CA ALA A 84 -6.73 -10.03 -20.72
C ALA A 84 -8.19 -10.44 -20.52
N TYR A 85 -9.06 -9.98 -21.43
CA TYR A 85 -10.50 -10.18 -21.35
C TYR A 85 -11.12 -10.29 -22.76
N GLY A 86 -12.34 -10.81 -22.84
CA GLY A 86 -13.05 -10.97 -24.10
C GLY A 86 -12.29 -11.86 -25.11
N PRO A 87 -12.12 -11.44 -26.38
CA PRO A 87 -11.36 -12.21 -27.35
C PRO A 87 -9.87 -12.41 -26.98
N ALA A 88 -9.29 -11.53 -26.15
CA ALA A 88 -7.89 -11.62 -25.76
C ALA A 88 -7.60 -12.75 -24.76
N SER A 89 -8.60 -13.19 -23.98
CA SER A 89 -8.47 -14.34 -23.08
C SER A 89 -8.81 -15.67 -23.74
N GLY A 90 -9.63 -15.66 -24.80
CA GLY A 90 -9.92 -16.85 -25.62
C GLY A 90 -10.93 -17.84 -25.01
N ASP A 91 -11.30 -17.68 -23.74
CA ASP A 91 -12.21 -18.56 -23.00
C ASP A 91 -13.36 -17.81 -22.29
N GLY A 92 -13.42 -16.49 -22.42
CA GLY A 92 -14.44 -15.65 -21.80
C GLY A 92 -14.18 -15.33 -20.32
N HIS A 93 -13.09 -15.82 -19.73
CA HIS A 93 -12.63 -15.42 -18.41
C HIS A 93 -11.82 -14.12 -18.47
N VAL A 94 -11.66 -13.46 -17.31
CA VAL A 94 -10.77 -12.32 -17.14
C VAL A 94 -9.51 -12.81 -16.45
N TYR A 95 -8.35 -12.58 -17.06
CA TYR A 95 -7.05 -12.80 -16.46
C TYR A 95 -6.40 -11.47 -16.17
N ALA A 96 -5.90 -11.31 -14.95
CA ALA A 96 -5.14 -10.13 -14.56
C ALA A 96 -3.93 -10.56 -13.75
N GLY A 97 -2.85 -9.78 -13.84
CA GLY A 97 -1.64 -10.08 -13.12
C GLY A 97 -0.66 -8.92 -13.14
N GLN A 98 0.33 -9.02 -12.27
CA GLN A 98 1.33 -8.00 -12.07
C GLN A 98 2.67 -8.60 -11.66
N ASN A 99 3.75 -8.09 -12.24
CA ASN A 99 5.07 -8.13 -11.62
C ASN A 99 5.26 -6.87 -10.78
N TRP A 100 5.70 -7.06 -9.54
CA TRP A 100 6.06 -5.97 -8.62
C TRP A 100 7.57 -6.06 -8.33
N ASP A 101 8.30 -5.12 -8.90
CA ASP A 101 9.76 -5.06 -8.83
C ASP A 101 10.16 -4.06 -7.74
N TRP A 102 10.70 -4.58 -6.65
CA TRP A 102 11.14 -3.79 -5.50
C TRP A 102 12.47 -4.30 -4.94
N ARG A 103 12.92 -3.70 -3.84
CA ARG A 103 14.19 -4.02 -3.18
C ARG A 103 14.23 -5.49 -2.78
N ALA A 104 15.27 -6.22 -3.18
CA ALA A 104 15.44 -7.63 -2.86
C ALA A 104 15.34 -7.95 -1.34
N GLY A 105 15.76 -7.01 -0.48
CA GLY A 105 15.67 -7.15 0.97
C GLY A 105 14.25 -7.26 1.55
N VAL A 106 13.20 -7.03 0.75
CA VAL A 106 11.82 -7.28 1.21
C VAL A 106 11.33 -8.70 0.91
N ALA A 107 12.11 -9.53 0.21
CA ALA A 107 11.64 -10.86 -0.23
C ALA A 107 11.10 -11.70 0.93
N ASP A 108 11.77 -11.68 2.07
CA ASP A 108 11.40 -12.45 3.27
C ASP A 108 10.24 -11.83 4.07
N THR A 109 9.80 -10.61 3.73
CA THR A 109 8.66 -9.94 4.38
C THR A 109 7.39 -9.97 3.53
N VAL A 110 7.46 -10.47 2.30
CA VAL A 110 6.30 -10.63 1.42
C VAL A 110 5.50 -11.86 1.83
N VAL A 111 4.21 -11.67 2.11
CA VAL A 111 3.29 -12.73 2.55
C VAL A 111 2.00 -12.71 1.73
N MET A 112 1.40 -13.89 1.57
CA MET A 112 0.05 -14.04 1.05
C MET A 112 -0.93 -14.13 2.21
N ILE A 113 -1.95 -13.29 2.24
CA ILE A 113 -2.96 -13.28 3.29
C ILE A 113 -4.35 -13.55 2.72
N ARG A 114 -5.13 -14.33 3.47
CA ARG A 114 -6.55 -14.54 3.26
C ARG A 114 -7.33 -13.86 4.37
N ILE A 115 -8.19 -12.90 4.03
CA ILE A 115 -9.03 -12.18 4.99
C ILE A 115 -10.48 -12.59 4.78
N VAL A 116 -11.10 -13.20 5.78
CA VAL A 116 -12.53 -13.58 5.77
C VAL A 116 -13.28 -12.58 6.65
N GLN A 117 -14.14 -11.77 6.03
CA GLN A 117 -14.70 -10.57 6.68
C GLN A 117 -16.19 -10.32 6.35
N PRO A 118 -17.13 -11.24 6.66
CA PRO A 118 -18.55 -11.00 6.40
C PRO A 118 -19.05 -9.69 7.06
N PRO A 119 -19.91 -8.90 6.38
CA PRO A 119 -20.55 -9.20 5.10
C PRO A 119 -19.71 -8.87 3.86
N LYS A 120 -18.50 -8.33 4.00
CA LYS A 120 -17.63 -7.96 2.88
C LYS A 120 -17.05 -9.19 2.17
N PRO A 121 -16.57 -9.04 0.92
CA PRO A 121 -15.87 -10.08 0.20
C PRO A 121 -14.64 -10.62 0.95
N THR A 122 -14.39 -11.92 0.78
CA THR A 122 -13.14 -12.55 1.21
C THR A 122 -12.01 -12.06 0.30
N LEU A 123 -10.87 -11.68 0.87
CA LEU A 123 -9.71 -11.21 0.13
C LEU A 123 -8.62 -12.26 0.05
N ILE A 124 -7.88 -12.28 -1.05
CA ILE A 124 -6.55 -12.88 -1.18
C ILE A 124 -5.61 -11.79 -1.66
N MET A 125 -4.61 -11.44 -0.86
CA MET A 125 -3.67 -10.36 -1.18
C MET A 125 -2.23 -10.78 -0.98
N GLN A 126 -1.35 -10.24 -1.82
CA GLN A 126 0.09 -10.21 -1.55
C GLN A 126 0.41 -8.89 -0.85
N VAL A 127 1.00 -8.94 0.33
CA VAL A 127 1.40 -7.74 1.09
C VAL A 127 2.84 -7.86 1.59
N GLU A 128 3.44 -6.76 2.01
CA GLU A 128 4.56 -6.84 2.96
C GLU A 128 3.99 -6.93 4.39
N ALA A 129 4.60 -7.74 5.24
CA ALA A 129 4.15 -7.96 6.62
C ALA A 129 3.94 -6.63 7.35
N GLY A 130 2.74 -6.46 7.94
CA GLY A 130 2.32 -5.20 8.56
C GLY A 130 1.44 -4.31 7.68
N GLN A 131 1.39 -4.52 6.36
CA GLN A 131 0.50 -3.78 5.48
C GLN A 131 -0.91 -4.39 5.43
N ILE A 132 -1.93 -3.53 5.34
CA ILE A 132 -3.36 -3.92 5.31
C ILE A 132 -3.90 -4.17 3.90
N GLY A 133 -3.18 -3.74 2.88
CA GLY A 133 -3.67 -3.81 1.50
C GLY A 133 -2.61 -3.46 0.46
N ARG A 134 -2.65 -4.19 -0.66
CA ARG A 134 -1.79 -3.97 -1.82
C ARG A 134 -2.44 -4.57 -3.10
N GLN A 135 -1.77 -5.42 -3.87
CA GLN A 135 -2.39 -6.18 -4.97
C GLN A 135 -3.06 -7.45 -4.48
N GLY A 136 -4.11 -7.87 -5.18
CA GLY A 136 -4.85 -9.07 -4.82
C GLY A 136 -6.15 -9.20 -5.58
N ALA A 137 -7.03 -10.06 -5.07
CA ALA A 137 -8.37 -10.24 -5.57
C ALA A 137 -9.36 -10.52 -4.44
N ASN A 138 -10.65 -10.35 -4.73
CA ASN A 138 -11.71 -10.63 -3.78
C ASN A 138 -12.71 -11.68 -4.29
N SER A 139 -13.54 -12.21 -3.39
CA SER A 139 -14.55 -13.23 -3.71
C SER A 139 -15.73 -12.72 -4.55
N ALA A 140 -15.83 -11.41 -4.79
CA ALA A 140 -16.79 -10.80 -5.70
C ALA A 140 -16.28 -10.76 -7.15
N GLY A 141 -15.04 -11.23 -7.40
CA GLY A 141 -14.46 -11.30 -8.74
C GLY A 141 -13.66 -10.06 -9.15
N ILE A 142 -13.32 -9.17 -8.20
CA ILE A 142 -12.47 -8.01 -8.45
C ILE A 142 -11.01 -8.43 -8.30
N ALA A 143 -10.19 -8.13 -9.31
CA ALA A 143 -8.73 -8.23 -9.24
C ALA A 143 -8.12 -6.81 -9.30
N PHE A 144 -7.17 -6.53 -8.41
CA PHE A 144 -6.57 -5.22 -8.25
C PHE A 144 -5.04 -5.29 -8.37
N ASN A 145 -4.49 -4.53 -9.30
CA ASN A 145 -3.06 -4.35 -9.53
C ASN A 145 -2.72 -2.85 -9.43
N ALA A 146 -1.57 -2.50 -8.87
CA ALA A 146 -1.16 -1.10 -8.70
C ALA A 146 0.26 -0.84 -9.18
N ASN A 147 0.46 0.21 -9.99
CA ASN A 147 1.76 0.60 -10.50
C ASN A 147 2.15 1.95 -9.91
N GLY A 148 3.42 2.11 -9.52
CA GLY A 148 3.97 3.41 -9.20
C GLY A 148 4.05 4.28 -10.46
N LEU A 149 3.40 5.44 -10.45
CA LEU A 149 3.45 6.41 -11.56
C LEU A 149 4.42 7.58 -11.30
N GLY A 150 5.00 7.63 -10.10
CA GLY A 150 5.84 8.74 -9.65
C GLY A 150 5.06 10.06 -9.56
N GLY A 151 5.75 11.09 -9.05
CA GLY A 151 5.22 12.45 -8.96
C GLY A 151 4.25 12.69 -7.79
N ARG A 152 4.00 13.98 -7.55
CA ARG A 152 2.96 14.47 -6.64
C ARG A 152 2.21 15.59 -7.34
N PHE A 153 0.90 15.65 -7.10
CA PHE A 153 0.11 16.81 -7.52
C PHE A 153 0.39 18.01 -6.61
N ASP A 154 0.42 17.79 -5.29
CA ASP A 154 0.78 18.77 -4.27
C ASP A 154 1.25 18.10 -2.96
N ASP A 155 1.46 18.90 -1.91
CA ASP A 155 1.94 18.48 -0.59
C ASP A 155 0.82 18.25 0.44
N ARG A 156 -0.46 18.22 0.01
CA ARG A 156 -1.57 17.95 0.92
C ARG A 156 -1.50 16.50 1.44
N ILE A 157 -1.89 16.33 2.70
CA ILE A 157 -1.99 15.01 3.31
C ILE A 157 -3.31 14.37 2.88
N GLY A 158 -3.21 13.39 1.98
CA GLY A 158 -4.31 12.53 1.56
C GLY A 158 -4.31 11.19 2.30
N LEU A 159 -5.14 10.26 1.83
CA LEU A 159 -5.14 8.88 2.32
C LEU A 159 -3.91 8.12 1.82
N PRO A 160 -3.31 7.26 2.66
CA PRO A 160 -2.29 6.32 2.20
C PRO A 160 -2.82 5.38 1.12
N GLN A 161 -1.99 5.07 0.13
CA GLN A 161 -2.36 4.18 -0.97
C GLN A 161 -2.86 2.82 -0.48
N THR A 162 -2.28 2.26 0.57
CA THR A 162 -2.71 0.97 1.15
C THR A 162 -4.18 0.98 1.59
N VAL A 163 -4.67 2.11 2.12
CA VAL A 163 -6.06 2.30 2.56
C VAL A 163 -7.00 2.36 1.37
N VAL A 164 -6.64 3.10 0.32
CA VAL A 164 -7.42 3.18 -0.93
C VAL A 164 -7.51 1.79 -1.58
N ARG A 165 -6.37 1.12 -1.77
CA ARG A 165 -6.29 -0.23 -2.37
C ARG A 165 -7.14 -1.25 -1.60
N ARG A 166 -7.07 -1.21 -0.25
CA ARG A 166 -7.90 -2.06 0.60
C ARG A 166 -9.38 -1.75 0.43
N THR A 167 -9.76 -0.48 0.35
CA THR A 167 -11.16 -0.06 0.20
C THR A 167 -11.73 -0.49 -1.16
N VAL A 168 -10.94 -0.44 -2.23
CA VAL A 168 -11.31 -1.00 -3.56
C VAL A 168 -11.58 -2.49 -3.46
N LEU A 169 -10.68 -3.25 -2.82
CA LEU A 169 -10.80 -4.70 -2.67
C LEU A 169 -11.95 -5.12 -1.75
N ASP A 170 -12.41 -4.24 -0.85
CA ASP A 170 -13.56 -4.48 0.02
C ASP A 170 -14.91 -4.32 -0.70
N GLN A 171 -14.95 -3.84 -1.96
CA GLN A 171 -16.21 -3.62 -2.69
C GLN A 171 -16.77 -4.89 -3.34
N ASP A 172 -18.10 -4.96 -3.43
CA ASP A 172 -18.83 -6.09 -4.01
C ASP A 172 -18.93 -6.05 -5.55
N ASN A 173 -18.65 -4.90 -6.16
CA ASN A 173 -18.73 -4.75 -7.61
C ASN A 173 -17.77 -3.65 -8.13
N ILE A 174 -17.54 -3.66 -9.45
CA ILE A 174 -16.60 -2.75 -10.12
C ILE A 174 -17.07 -1.29 -10.08
N ALA A 175 -18.38 -1.01 -10.08
CA ALA A 175 -18.86 0.36 -10.05
C ALA A 175 -18.50 1.03 -8.72
N ASP A 176 -18.84 0.38 -7.60
CA ASP A 176 -18.48 0.86 -6.26
C ASP A 176 -16.96 0.92 -6.08
N ALA A 177 -16.22 -0.03 -6.67
CA ALA A 177 -14.76 -0.05 -6.64
C ALA A 177 -14.10 1.13 -7.37
N LEU A 178 -14.75 1.68 -8.40
CA LEU A 178 -14.27 2.87 -9.13
C LEU A 178 -14.62 4.19 -8.42
N ASP A 179 -15.62 4.18 -7.54
CA ASP A 179 -16.09 5.35 -6.79
C ASP A 179 -15.36 5.55 -5.44
N VAL A 180 -14.46 4.62 -5.07
CA VAL A 180 -13.58 4.68 -3.89
C VAL A 180 -12.63 5.88 -3.93
#